data_AF-A0A7V3D5T4-F1
#
_entry.id   AF-A0A7V3D5T4-F1
#
_cell.length_a   1.000
_cell.length_b   1.000
_cell.length_c   1.000
_cell.angle_alpha   90.00
_cell.angle_beta   90.00
_cell.angle_gamma   90.00
#
_symmetry.space_group_name_H-M   'P 1'
#
loop_
_entity.id
_entity.type
_entity.pdbx_description
1 polymer ?
#
loop_
_entity_poly.entity_id
_entity_poly.type
_entity_poly.pdbx_seq_one_letter_code
_entity_poly.pdbx_strand_id
1 'polypeptide(L)'
;AAQFVGGELAHRDHRGDPNERDPFVPVKADKQREALQFLQKHLLTDKPFQFSPKLLRKLAADRWMHWGNDFIFFQSVDYPLHQRILSIQRIALRILLDPATLRRIQNNASKVDSAEKPLSVAEVFRALSDAIWGDGAMTPTSRGNKKILDSSVITRNLQREYVTYLSNLVLRGAGVPDARSLARFHLRTLDRRLQALLSDKNVDMDDTVRAHLEEVHERVAKVLNASMNTTQP
;
A
#
# COMPACT_ATOMS: atom_id res chain seq x y z
N ALA A 1 -7.22 11.35 -3.19
CA ALA A 1 -7.76 9.97 -3.28
C ALA A 1 -7.73 9.26 -1.92
N ALA A 2 -6.58 8.98 -1.30
CA ALA A 2 -6.51 8.18 -0.07
C ALA A 2 -7.36 8.71 1.12
N GLN A 3 -7.51 10.03 1.25
CA GLN A 3 -8.33 10.66 2.30
C GLN A 3 -9.84 10.35 2.18
N PHE A 4 -10.33 9.97 0.99
CA PHE A 4 -11.73 9.54 0.84
C PHE A 4 -11.98 8.17 1.48
N VAL A 5 -10.96 7.32 1.59
CA VAL A 5 -11.10 5.97 2.15
C VAL A 5 -11.18 6.06 3.67
N GLY A 6 -12.28 5.55 4.21
CA GLY A 6 -12.68 5.79 5.59
C GLY A 6 -13.00 7.26 5.88
N GLY A 7 -13.17 8.12 4.88
CA GLY A 7 -13.43 9.54 5.08
C GLY A 7 -14.80 9.79 5.74
N GLU A 8 -14.90 10.89 6.47
CA GLU A 8 -16.13 11.39 7.08
C GLU A 8 -16.15 12.92 6.93
N LEU A 9 -17.27 13.45 6.44
CA LEU A 9 -17.52 14.89 6.34
C LEU A 9 -18.02 15.38 7.69
N ALA A 10 -17.47 16.51 8.14
CA ALA A 10 -17.88 17.16 9.37
C ALA A 10 -18.66 18.44 9.04
N HIS A 11 -19.90 18.53 9.53
CA HIS A 11 -20.75 19.70 9.42
C HIS A 11 -20.84 20.41 10.79
N ARG A 12 -20.99 21.74 10.77
CA ARG A 12 -21.05 22.59 11.98
C ARG A 12 -22.32 23.44 11.99
N ASP A 13 -23.39 22.86 11.45
CA ASP A 13 -24.71 23.48 11.40
C ASP A 13 -25.26 23.55 12.85
N HIS A 14 -25.99 24.61 13.19
CA HIS A 14 -26.65 24.73 14.49
C HIS A 14 -28.03 24.09 14.44
N ARG A 15 -28.50 23.63 15.62
CA ARG A 15 -29.85 23.07 15.74
C ARG A 15 -30.88 24.11 15.31
N GLY A 16 -31.69 23.76 14.30
CA GLY A 16 -32.74 24.62 13.76
C GLY A 16 -32.30 25.48 12.56
N ASP A 17 -31.07 25.33 12.07
CA ASP A 17 -30.68 25.93 10.80
C ASP A 17 -31.53 25.36 9.64
N PRO A 18 -31.95 26.17 8.65
CA PRO A 18 -32.63 25.65 7.47
C PRO A 18 -31.76 24.62 6.72
N ASN A 19 -32.30 23.41 6.52
CA ASN A 19 -31.58 22.26 5.95
C ASN A 19 -30.36 21.80 6.77
N GLU A 20 -30.47 21.78 8.10
CA GLU A 20 -29.44 21.22 8.98
C GLU A 20 -29.00 19.82 8.52
N ARG A 21 -27.70 19.58 8.50
CA ARG A 21 -27.11 18.28 8.14
C ARG A 21 -26.63 17.57 9.39
N ASP A 22 -26.55 16.25 9.29
CA ASP A 22 -25.88 15.46 10.32
C ASP A 22 -24.45 15.97 10.54
N PRO A 23 -23.99 16.15 11.80
CA PRO A 23 -22.64 16.64 12.06
C PRO A 23 -21.54 15.75 11.46
N PHE A 24 -21.82 14.47 11.25
CA PHE A 24 -20.87 13.49 10.73
C PHE A 24 -21.52 12.65 9.65
N VAL A 25 -21.05 12.80 8.40
CA VAL A 25 -21.57 12.05 7.25
C VAL A 25 -20.42 11.24 6.64
N PRO A 26 -20.44 9.89 6.73
CA PRO A 26 -19.46 9.06 6.05
C PRO A 26 -19.39 9.37 4.56
N VAL A 27 -18.19 9.36 3.99
CA VAL A 27 -18.04 9.42 2.53
C VAL A 27 -18.73 8.19 1.92
N LYS A 28 -19.57 8.38 0.89
CA LYS A 28 -20.25 7.28 0.19
C LYS A 28 -19.28 6.18 -0.22
N ALA A 29 -19.63 4.93 0.07
CA ALA A 29 -18.83 3.73 -0.17
C ALA A 29 -18.37 3.64 -1.64
N ASP A 30 -19.22 3.99 -2.60
CA ASP A 30 -18.84 4.01 -4.02
C ASP A 30 -17.73 5.02 -4.30
N LYS A 31 -17.75 6.19 -3.66
CA LYS A 31 -16.66 7.17 -3.78
C LYS A 31 -15.37 6.66 -3.14
N GLN A 32 -15.47 5.93 -2.05
CA GLN A 32 -14.30 5.30 -1.42
C GLN A 32 -13.69 4.21 -2.32
N ARG A 33 -14.53 3.37 -2.94
CA ARG A 33 -14.10 2.33 -3.89
C ARG A 33 -13.49 2.93 -5.16
N GLU A 34 -14.08 4.00 -5.70
CA GLU A 34 -13.50 4.78 -6.80
C GLU A 34 -12.11 5.32 -6.43
N ALA A 35 -11.96 5.86 -5.21
CA ALA A 35 -10.68 6.36 -4.73
C ALA A 35 -9.63 5.24 -4.57
N LEU A 36 -10.03 4.06 -4.10
CA LEU A 36 -9.15 2.88 -4.07
C LEU A 36 -8.71 2.50 -5.48
N GLN A 37 -9.64 2.33 -6.42
CA GLN A 37 -9.33 1.99 -7.81
C GLN A 37 -8.39 3.00 -8.47
N PHE A 38 -8.61 4.30 -8.22
CA PHE A 38 -7.71 5.35 -8.68
C PHE A 38 -6.28 5.14 -8.16
N LEU A 39 -6.12 4.88 -6.85
CA LEU A 39 -4.81 4.62 -6.26
C LEU A 39 -4.16 3.35 -6.82
N GLN A 40 -4.92 2.28 -7.01
CA GLN A 40 -4.41 1.03 -7.60
C GLN A 40 -3.87 1.27 -9.00
N LYS A 41 -4.59 2.02 -9.83
CA LYS A 41 -4.24 2.27 -11.24
C LYS A 41 -3.09 3.26 -11.41
N HIS A 42 -3.03 4.28 -10.56
CA HIS A 42 -2.17 5.45 -10.79
C HIS A 42 -1.04 5.63 -9.78
N LEU A 43 -1.03 4.88 -8.68
CA LEU A 43 -0.03 5.06 -7.64
C LEU A 43 0.58 3.75 -7.15
N LEU A 44 -0.22 2.72 -6.88
CA LEU A 44 0.23 1.44 -6.30
C LEU A 44 0.73 0.45 -7.36
N THR A 45 1.39 0.97 -8.38
CA THR A 45 1.97 0.23 -9.51
C THR A 45 3.13 1.04 -10.06
N ASP A 46 3.98 0.42 -10.88
CA ASP A 46 5.07 1.10 -11.59
C ASP A 46 4.65 1.74 -12.93
N LYS A 47 3.51 1.34 -13.50
CA LYS A 47 3.08 1.72 -14.85
C LYS A 47 3.08 3.23 -15.15
N PRO A 48 2.62 4.12 -14.26
CA PRO A 48 2.58 5.57 -14.53
C PRO A 48 3.95 6.24 -14.41
N PHE A 49 4.95 5.58 -13.83
CA PHE A 49 6.25 6.16 -13.53
C PHE A 49 7.26 5.96 -14.66
N GLN A 50 6.85 6.30 -15.88
CA GLN A 50 7.66 6.21 -17.08
C GLN A 50 8.17 7.60 -17.44
N PHE A 51 9.47 7.83 -17.25
CA PHE A 51 10.12 9.11 -17.51
C PHE A 51 11.16 8.96 -18.61
N SER A 52 11.25 9.95 -19.50
CA SER A 52 12.28 9.91 -20.53
C SER A 52 13.70 10.04 -19.92
N PRO A 53 14.70 9.30 -20.42
CA PRO A 53 16.08 9.47 -19.99
C PRO A 53 16.60 10.90 -20.20
N LYS A 54 16.06 11.62 -21.18
CA LYS A 54 16.37 13.04 -21.43
C LYS A 54 15.89 13.94 -20.29
N LEU A 55 14.70 13.67 -19.75
CA LEU A 55 14.18 14.39 -18.58
C LEU A 55 14.99 14.03 -17.33
N LEU A 56 15.20 12.74 -17.06
CA LEU A 56 15.89 12.30 -15.85
C LEU A 56 17.32 12.85 -15.74
N ARG A 57 18.06 12.94 -16.85
CA ARG A 57 19.38 13.59 -16.89
C ARG A 57 19.37 15.09 -16.61
N LYS A 58 18.20 15.73 -16.59
CA LYS A 58 18.01 17.17 -16.33
C LYS A 58 17.44 17.47 -14.95
N LEU A 59 17.15 16.45 -14.12
CA LEU A 59 16.57 16.63 -12.79
C LEU A 59 17.59 16.86 -11.66
N ALA A 60 18.77 17.41 -11.98
CA ALA A 60 19.81 17.67 -10.97
C ALA A 60 19.25 18.47 -9.77
N ALA A 61 19.76 18.18 -8.57
CA ALA A 61 19.31 18.85 -7.36
C ALA A 61 19.49 20.38 -7.44
N ASP A 62 18.47 21.14 -7.03
CA ASP A 62 18.55 22.60 -6.91
C ASP A 62 19.45 22.95 -5.72
N ARG A 63 20.56 23.65 -5.99
CA ARG A 63 21.55 24.06 -5.00
C ARG A 63 21.28 25.40 -4.35
N TRP A 64 20.12 25.99 -4.62
CA TRP A 64 19.73 27.24 -3.98
C TRP A 64 19.37 26.99 -2.51
N MET A 65 20.20 27.53 -1.61
CA MET A 65 19.92 27.56 -0.18
C MET A 65 18.80 28.58 0.07
N HIS A 66 17.71 28.10 0.65
CA HIS A 66 16.65 28.96 1.18
C HIS A 66 16.08 28.34 2.45
N TRP A 67 15.19 29.05 3.13
CA TRP A 67 14.56 28.65 4.40
C TRP A 67 13.80 27.31 4.38
N GLY A 68 13.61 26.71 3.20
CA GLY A 68 13.01 25.38 3.01
C GLY A 68 13.96 24.35 2.37
N ASN A 69 15.24 24.70 2.20
CA ASN A 69 16.28 23.88 1.57
C ASN A 69 17.66 24.17 2.20
N ASP A 70 17.69 24.29 3.52
CA ASP A 70 18.87 24.58 4.34
C ASP A 70 19.84 23.37 4.47
N PHE A 71 19.35 22.15 4.23
CA PHE A 71 20.15 20.91 4.21
C PHE A 71 20.83 20.61 2.86
N ILE A 72 20.87 21.56 1.92
CA ILE A 72 21.26 21.31 0.52
C ILE A 72 22.71 20.82 0.33
N PHE A 73 23.61 21.15 1.25
CA PHE A 73 25.01 20.69 1.21
C PHE A 73 25.20 19.25 1.72
N PHE A 74 24.19 18.68 2.39
CA PHE A 74 24.21 17.30 2.89
C PHE A 74 23.45 16.33 1.98
N GLN A 75 22.81 16.84 0.92
CA GLN A 75 22.08 16.02 -0.04
C GLN A 75 22.96 15.64 -1.23
N SER A 76 22.69 14.45 -1.79
CA SER A 76 23.36 14.01 -3.00
C SER A 76 23.02 14.90 -4.20
N VAL A 77 23.92 14.94 -5.18
CA VAL A 77 23.76 15.73 -6.42
C VAL A 77 22.78 15.05 -7.39
N ASP A 78 22.67 13.72 -7.31
CA ASP A 78 21.74 12.96 -8.14
C ASP A 78 20.30 13.09 -7.64
N TYR A 79 19.36 12.94 -8.57
CA TYR A 79 17.94 12.94 -8.26
C TYR A 79 17.51 11.54 -7.81
N PRO A 80 17.08 11.33 -6.56
CA PRO A 80 16.76 10.01 -6.04
C PRO A 80 15.36 9.57 -6.49
N LEU A 81 15.19 9.31 -7.79
CA LEU A 81 13.91 9.06 -8.45
C LEU A 81 13.10 7.98 -7.74
N HIS A 82 13.69 6.80 -7.52
CA HIS A 82 13.00 5.67 -6.91
C HIS A 82 12.60 5.94 -5.45
N GLN A 83 13.41 6.69 -4.70
CA GLN A 83 13.06 7.08 -3.32
C GLN A 83 11.91 8.08 -3.31
N ARG A 84 11.89 9.05 -4.24
CA ARG A 84 10.79 10.02 -4.37
C ARG A 84 9.48 9.33 -4.74
N ILE A 85 9.51 8.41 -5.71
CA ILE A 85 8.33 7.61 -6.08
C ILE A 85 7.81 6.83 -4.87
N LEU A 86 8.71 6.11 -4.17
CA LEU A 86 8.34 5.35 -2.99
C LEU A 86 7.77 6.24 -1.88
N SER A 87 8.32 7.43 -1.66
CA SER A 87 7.79 8.39 -0.67
C SER A 87 6.35 8.81 -0.97
N ILE A 88 5.98 8.98 -2.24
CA ILE A 88 4.60 9.28 -2.62
C ILE A 88 3.70 8.05 -2.37
N GLN A 89 4.13 6.86 -2.78
CA GLN A 89 3.39 5.62 -2.55
C GLN A 89 3.18 5.33 -1.05
N ARG A 90 4.20 5.59 -0.24
CA ARG A 90 4.19 5.49 1.23
C ARG A 90 3.10 6.33 1.88
N ILE A 91 2.82 7.52 1.35
CA ILE A 91 1.75 8.37 1.88
C ILE A 91 0.39 7.66 1.78
N ALA A 92 0.11 7.01 0.64
CA ALA A 92 -1.13 6.26 0.48
C ALA A 92 -1.18 5.05 1.40
N LEU A 93 -0.12 4.24 1.47
CA LEU A 93 -0.06 3.09 2.38
C LEU A 93 -0.24 3.51 3.84
N ARG A 94 0.46 4.56 4.25
CA ARG A 94 0.36 5.12 5.61
C ARG A 94 -1.07 5.50 5.94
N ILE A 95 -1.77 6.20 5.06
CA ILE A 95 -3.16 6.64 5.32
C ILE A 95 -4.12 5.44 5.36
N LEU A 96 -3.99 4.52 4.39
CA LEU A 96 -4.93 3.40 4.21
C LEU A 96 -4.76 2.29 5.25
N LEU A 97 -3.54 2.09 5.75
CA LEU A 97 -3.21 1.10 6.77
C LEU A 97 -3.04 1.72 8.17
N ASP A 98 -3.37 3.01 8.32
CA ASP A 98 -3.34 3.68 9.61
C ASP A 98 -4.40 3.07 10.56
N PRO A 99 -4.04 2.70 11.80
CA PRO A 99 -4.97 2.14 12.77
C PRO A 99 -6.23 2.97 13.03
N ALA A 100 -6.14 4.32 12.97
CA ALA A 100 -7.30 5.19 13.15
C ALA A 100 -8.18 5.22 11.90
N THR A 101 -7.59 5.23 10.70
CA THR A 101 -8.36 5.06 9.46
C THR A 101 -9.09 3.72 9.43
N LEU A 102 -8.44 2.61 9.77
CA LEU A 102 -9.06 1.29 9.78
C LEU A 102 -10.21 1.17 10.78
N ARG A 103 -10.05 1.76 11.97
CA ARG A 103 -11.13 1.86 12.97
C ARG A 103 -12.27 2.74 12.48
N ARG A 104 -11.97 3.85 11.79
CA ARG A 104 -13.00 4.72 11.21
C ARG A 104 -13.80 4.02 10.13
N ILE A 105 -13.16 3.21 9.27
CA ILE A 105 -13.86 2.36 8.29
C ILE A 105 -14.86 1.42 9.00
N GLN A 106 -14.42 0.75 10.07
CA GLN A 106 -15.30 -0.13 10.84
C GLN A 106 -16.45 0.61 11.50
N ASN A 107 -16.19 1.76 12.14
CA ASN A 107 -17.22 2.56 12.80
C ASN A 107 -18.22 3.16 11.81
N ASN A 108 -17.75 3.58 10.64
CA ASN A 108 -18.61 4.15 9.60
C ASN A 108 -19.60 3.11 9.07
N ALA A 109 -19.32 1.81 9.16
CA ALA A 109 -20.26 0.77 8.74
C ALA A 109 -21.62 0.86 9.47
N SER A 110 -21.64 1.34 10.71
CA SER A 110 -22.87 1.54 11.49
C SER A 110 -23.56 2.89 11.25
N LYS A 111 -22.93 3.79 10.49
CA LYS A 111 -23.42 5.15 10.19
C LYS A 111 -23.94 5.31 8.76
N VAL A 112 -23.74 4.30 7.92
CA VAL A 112 -24.17 4.30 6.53
C VAL A 112 -25.64 3.89 6.47
N ASP A 113 -26.40 4.52 5.56
CA ASP A 113 -27.81 4.22 5.34
C ASP A 113 -28.01 2.72 5.04
N SER A 114 -29.11 2.14 5.50
CA SER A 114 -29.38 0.69 5.41
C SER A 114 -29.40 0.13 3.98
N ALA A 115 -29.61 0.99 2.96
CA ALA A 115 -29.59 0.62 1.55
C ALA A 115 -28.18 0.57 0.94
N GLU A 116 -27.17 1.15 1.58
CA GLU A 116 -25.80 1.22 1.08
C GLU A 116 -24.91 0.15 1.73
N LYS A 117 -24.10 -0.54 0.92
CA LYS A 117 -23.10 -1.48 1.43
C LYS A 117 -21.85 -0.72 1.85
N PRO A 118 -21.54 -0.60 3.16
CA PRO A 118 -20.37 0.14 3.62
C PRO A 118 -19.08 -0.50 3.11
N LEU A 119 -18.03 0.31 2.94
CA LEU A 119 -16.69 -0.19 2.68
C LEU A 119 -16.19 -0.96 3.91
N SER A 120 -15.67 -2.16 3.71
CA SER A 120 -15.07 -2.96 4.78
C SER A 120 -13.54 -2.81 4.85
N VAL A 121 -12.97 -3.05 6.03
CA VAL A 121 -11.51 -3.16 6.20
C VAL A 121 -10.95 -4.28 5.31
N ALA A 122 -11.67 -5.40 5.18
CA ALA A 122 -11.28 -6.51 4.32
C ALA A 122 -11.18 -6.11 2.84
N GLU A 123 -12.08 -5.27 2.33
CA GLU A 123 -12.01 -4.72 0.97
C GLU A 123 -10.74 -3.87 0.76
N VAL A 124 -10.35 -3.06 1.74
CA VAL A 124 -9.11 -2.26 1.66
C VAL A 124 -7.87 -3.14 1.59
N PHE A 125 -7.77 -4.16 2.46
CA PHE A 125 -6.61 -5.05 2.46
C PHE A 125 -6.50 -5.85 1.17
N ARG A 126 -7.64 -6.35 0.65
CA ARG A 126 -7.71 -7.03 -0.64
C ARG A 126 -7.27 -6.11 -1.78
N ALA A 127 -7.84 -4.91 -1.85
CA ALA A 127 -7.48 -3.93 -2.88
C ALA A 127 -5.98 -3.60 -2.88
N LEU A 128 -5.37 -3.43 -1.71
CA LEU A 128 -3.93 -3.17 -1.60
C LEU A 128 -3.09 -4.40 -1.99
N SER A 129 -3.44 -5.59 -1.51
CA SER A 129 -2.75 -6.83 -1.87
C SER A 129 -2.82 -7.10 -3.37
N ASP A 130 -3.99 -6.94 -3.99
CA ASP A 130 -4.20 -7.19 -5.41
C ASP A 130 -3.43 -6.19 -6.28
N ALA A 131 -3.34 -4.93 -5.86
CA ALA A 131 -2.58 -3.93 -6.61
C ALA A 131 -1.06 -4.17 -6.56
N ILE A 132 -0.54 -4.56 -5.39
CA ILE A 132 0.90 -4.62 -5.12
C ILE A 132 1.49 -6.00 -5.45
N TRP A 133 0.69 -7.05 -5.26
CA TRP A 133 1.09 -8.45 -5.39
C TRP A 133 0.16 -9.25 -6.31
N GLY A 134 -0.80 -8.63 -7.00
CA GLY A 134 -1.67 -9.33 -7.95
C GLY A 134 -0.94 -9.75 -9.22
N ASP A 135 -1.73 -10.24 -10.18
CA ASP A 135 -1.22 -10.88 -11.39
C ASP A 135 -0.26 -9.97 -12.19
N GLY A 136 -0.55 -8.67 -12.26
CA GLY A 136 0.32 -7.72 -12.95
C GLY A 136 1.73 -7.58 -12.38
N ALA A 137 1.98 -8.02 -11.14
CA ALA A 137 3.29 -7.93 -10.47
C ALA A 137 3.92 -9.29 -10.16
N MET A 138 3.16 -10.38 -10.29
CA MET A 138 3.55 -11.73 -9.85
C MET A 138 3.36 -12.80 -10.94
N THR A 139 2.80 -12.45 -12.09
CA THR A 139 2.60 -13.39 -13.20
C THR A 139 3.76 -13.32 -14.18
N PRO A 140 4.51 -14.44 -14.36
CA PRO A 140 5.53 -14.54 -15.39
C PRO A 140 4.94 -14.32 -16.79
N THR A 141 5.68 -13.61 -17.65
CA THR A 141 5.32 -13.44 -19.06
C THR A 141 6.02 -14.49 -19.92
N SER A 142 5.37 -14.93 -21.00
CA SER A 142 6.01 -15.87 -21.93
C SER A 142 6.94 -15.13 -22.88
N ARG A 143 8.22 -15.50 -22.90
CA ARG A 143 9.22 -15.00 -23.84
C ARG A 143 9.88 -16.19 -24.53
N GLY A 144 9.38 -16.52 -25.73
CA GLY A 144 9.73 -17.77 -26.41
C GLY A 144 9.26 -18.98 -25.63
N ASN A 145 10.13 -19.97 -25.42
CA ASN A 145 9.82 -21.19 -24.68
C ASN A 145 9.97 -21.06 -23.16
N LYS A 146 10.32 -19.88 -22.64
CA LYS A 146 10.53 -19.63 -21.21
C LYS A 146 9.47 -18.70 -20.64
N LYS A 147 9.07 -18.93 -19.39
CA LYS A 147 8.32 -17.96 -18.60
C LYS A 147 9.32 -17.10 -17.83
N ILE A 148 9.22 -15.78 -17.94
CA ILE A 148 10.12 -14.84 -17.27
C ILE A 148 9.31 -13.98 -16.31
N LEU A 149 9.72 -13.95 -15.05
CA LEU A 149 9.22 -12.98 -14.09
C LEU A 149 10.16 -11.77 -14.04
N ASP A 150 9.73 -10.69 -14.69
CA ASP A 150 10.37 -9.39 -14.60
C ASP A 150 9.75 -8.58 -13.45
N SER A 151 10.55 -7.73 -12.81
CA SER A 151 10.06 -6.78 -11.81
C SER A 151 10.88 -5.49 -11.86
N SER A 152 10.24 -4.34 -11.64
CA SER A 152 10.93 -3.05 -11.58
C SER A 152 11.40 -2.74 -10.16
N VAL A 153 12.38 -1.83 -10.04
CA VAL A 153 12.82 -1.31 -8.73
C VAL A 153 11.64 -0.67 -7.97
N ILE A 154 10.73 0.00 -8.68
CA ILE A 154 9.54 0.64 -8.10
C ILE A 154 8.61 -0.40 -7.48
N THR A 155 8.31 -1.47 -8.22
CA THR A 155 7.46 -2.58 -7.73
C THR A 155 8.08 -3.25 -6.51
N ARG A 156 9.37 -3.61 -6.57
CA ARG A 156 10.07 -4.23 -5.42
C ARG A 156 10.06 -3.34 -4.17
N ASN A 157 10.31 -2.05 -4.35
CA ASN A 157 10.30 -1.09 -3.23
C ASN A 157 8.91 -0.97 -2.59
N LEU A 158 7.85 -0.86 -3.40
CA LEU A 158 6.47 -0.82 -2.93
C LEU A 158 6.09 -2.11 -2.18
N GLN A 159 6.48 -3.25 -2.70
CA GLN A 159 6.27 -4.57 -2.12
C GLN A 159 6.91 -4.70 -0.73
N ARG A 160 8.18 -4.31 -0.57
CA ARG A 160 8.86 -4.29 0.73
C ARG A 160 8.16 -3.38 1.73
N GLU A 161 7.73 -2.22 1.26
CA GLU A 161 7.05 -1.25 2.11
C GLU A 161 5.70 -1.79 2.60
N TYR A 162 4.91 -2.38 1.71
CA TYR A 162 3.64 -3.01 2.08
C TYR A 162 3.81 -4.10 3.15
N VAL A 163 4.81 -4.97 2.97
CA VAL A 163 5.16 -6.01 3.96
C VAL A 163 5.57 -5.38 5.29
N THR A 164 6.29 -4.26 5.29
CA THR A 164 6.60 -3.50 6.51
C THR A 164 5.34 -3.06 7.25
N TYR A 165 4.37 -2.48 6.56
CA TYR A 165 3.11 -2.04 7.19
C TYR A 165 2.32 -3.21 7.77
N LEU A 166 2.14 -4.29 7.02
CA LEU A 166 1.43 -5.47 7.51
C LEU A 166 2.16 -6.11 8.71
N SER A 167 3.48 -6.17 8.67
CA SER A 167 4.30 -6.69 9.78
C SER A 167 4.10 -5.87 11.05
N ASN A 168 4.07 -4.53 10.92
CA ASN A 168 3.83 -3.65 12.06
C ASN A 168 2.44 -3.84 12.65
N LEU A 169 1.40 -4.01 11.82
CA LEU A 169 0.04 -4.30 12.30
C LEU A 169 -0.02 -5.64 13.07
N VAL A 170 0.69 -6.66 12.58
CA VAL A 170 0.73 -7.99 13.22
C VAL A 170 1.49 -7.95 14.56
N LEU A 171 2.65 -7.31 14.60
CA LEU A 171 3.58 -7.35 15.73
C LEU A 171 3.23 -6.35 16.83
N ARG A 172 2.83 -5.13 16.47
CA ARG A 172 2.62 -4.06 17.46
C ARG A 172 1.22 -4.05 18.07
N GLY A 173 0.28 -4.80 17.49
CA GLY A 173 -1.10 -4.90 18.00
C GLY A 173 -1.87 -3.57 17.99
N ALA A 174 -1.34 -2.52 17.35
CA ALA A 174 -1.99 -1.22 17.29
C ALA A 174 -3.15 -1.24 16.30
N GLY A 175 -4.36 -0.94 16.79
CA GLY A 175 -5.56 -0.78 15.95
C GLY A 175 -6.67 -1.76 16.27
N VAL A 176 -7.46 -2.07 15.24
CA VAL A 176 -8.63 -2.97 15.34
C VAL A 176 -8.16 -4.44 15.33
N PRO A 177 -8.69 -5.33 16.19
CA PRO A 177 -8.36 -6.76 16.18
C PRO A 177 -8.52 -7.44 14.80
N ASP A 178 -9.58 -7.08 14.07
CA ASP A 178 -9.84 -7.58 12.72
C ASP A 178 -8.75 -7.14 11.73
N ALA A 179 -8.24 -5.91 11.83
CA ALA A 179 -7.15 -5.43 10.99
C ALA A 179 -5.86 -6.23 11.22
N ARG A 180 -5.56 -6.60 12.47
CA ARG A 180 -4.42 -7.47 12.81
C ARG A 180 -4.62 -8.86 12.21
N SER A 181 -5.82 -9.42 12.33
CA SER A 181 -6.18 -10.74 11.78
C SER A 181 -6.09 -10.76 10.26
N LEU A 182 -6.59 -9.71 9.59
CA LEU A 182 -6.49 -9.53 8.15
C LEU A 182 -5.04 -9.35 7.69
N ALA A 183 -4.24 -8.53 8.38
CA ALA A 183 -2.81 -8.38 8.08
C ALA A 183 -2.10 -9.74 8.11
N ARG A 184 -2.37 -10.55 9.13
CA ARG A 184 -1.81 -11.90 9.25
C ARG A 184 -2.29 -12.83 8.13
N PHE A 185 -3.57 -12.77 7.78
CA PHE A 185 -4.15 -13.55 6.68
C PHE A 185 -3.50 -13.21 5.33
N HIS A 186 -3.33 -11.92 5.04
CA HIS A 186 -2.69 -11.46 3.81
C HIS A 186 -1.21 -11.84 3.74
N LEU A 187 -0.47 -11.74 4.86
CA LEU A 187 0.91 -12.22 4.95
C LEU A 187 1.03 -13.72 4.70
N ARG A 188 0.18 -14.57 5.31
CA ARG A 188 0.16 -16.03 5.04
C ARG A 188 -0.17 -16.37 3.59
N THR A 189 -1.04 -15.58 2.97
CA THR A 189 -1.40 -15.80 1.56
C THR A 189 -0.23 -15.41 0.65
N LEU A 190 0.44 -14.30 0.94
CA LEU A 190 1.64 -13.88 0.23
C LEU A 190 2.77 -14.92 0.36
N ASP A 191 3.03 -15.40 1.57
CA ASP A 191 4.06 -16.41 1.88
C ASP A 191 3.93 -17.66 0.98
N ARG A 192 2.72 -18.25 0.95
CA ARG A 192 2.41 -19.41 0.09
C ARG A 192 2.62 -19.12 -1.40
N ARG A 193 2.24 -17.92 -1.86
CA ARG A 193 2.41 -17.52 -3.26
C ARG A 193 3.89 -17.34 -3.62
N LEU A 194 4.68 -16.74 -2.73
CA LEU A 194 6.13 -16.59 -2.91
C LEU A 194 6.82 -17.94 -2.95
N GLN A 195 6.50 -18.84 -2.02
CA GLN A 195 7.05 -20.19 -2.00
C GLN A 195 6.75 -20.95 -3.29
N ALA A 196 5.50 -20.90 -3.77
CA ALA A 196 5.11 -21.54 -5.02
C ALA A 196 5.89 -20.99 -6.23
N LEU A 197 6.02 -19.67 -6.32
CA LEU A 197 6.72 -18.98 -7.40
C LEU A 197 8.23 -19.27 -7.39
N LEU A 198 8.87 -19.24 -6.22
CA LEU A 198 10.30 -19.55 -6.06
C LEU A 198 10.62 -21.02 -6.36
N SER A 199 9.65 -21.93 -6.16
CA SER A 199 9.81 -23.36 -6.42
C SER A 199 9.53 -23.77 -7.88
N ASP A 200 8.90 -22.90 -8.68
CA ASP A 200 8.56 -23.21 -10.07
C ASP A 200 9.80 -23.11 -10.97
N LYS A 201 10.38 -24.27 -11.32
CA LYS A 201 11.55 -24.37 -12.20
C LYS A 201 11.29 -23.90 -13.63
N ASN A 202 10.04 -23.71 -14.03
CA ASN A 202 9.70 -23.20 -15.37
C ASN A 202 9.72 -21.67 -15.43
N VAL A 203 9.85 -20.99 -14.29
CA VAL A 203 9.93 -19.53 -14.20
C VAL A 203 11.38 -19.11 -14.06
N ASP A 204 11.87 -18.45 -15.10
CA ASP A 204 13.15 -17.77 -15.10
C ASP A 204 12.99 -16.39 -14.45
N MET A 205 13.96 -15.98 -13.64
CA MET A 205 13.99 -14.67 -13.00
C MET A 205 15.44 -14.30 -12.74
N ASP A 206 15.78 -13.02 -12.93
CA ASP A 206 17.13 -12.55 -12.64
C ASP A 206 17.46 -12.62 -11.13
N ASP A 207 18.75 -12.55 -10.80
CA ASP A 207 19.23 -12.65 -9.42
C ASP A 207 18.64 -11.57 -8.50
N THR A 208 18.34 -10.39 -9.02
CA THR A 208 17.78 -9.28 -8.25
C THR A 208 16.31 -9.53 -7.91
N VAL A 209 15.54 -10.08 -8.85
CA VAL A 209 14.15 -10.48 -8.62
C VAL A 209 14.09 -11.66 -7.66
N ARG A 210 14.93 -12.68 -7.87
CA ARG A 210 15.03 -13.84 -6.97
C ARG A 210 15.35 -13.43 -5.54
N ALA A 211 16.44 -12.69 -5.34
CA ALA A 211 16.87 -12.25 -4.02
C ALA A 211 15.81 -11.40 -3.30
N HIS A 212 15.07 -10.57 -4.04
CA HIS A 212 13.95 -9.80 -3.49
C HIS A 212 12.81 -10.70 -2.99
N LEU A 213 12.39 -11.68 -3.79
CA LEU A 213 11.29 -12.57 -3.40
C LEU A 213 11.69 -13.48 -2.24
N GLU A 214 12.94 -13.96 -2.20
CA GLU A 214 13.50 -14.72 -1.09
C GLU A 214 13.56 -13.88 0.20
N GLU A 215 14.07 -12.64 0.13
CA GLU A 215 14.10 -11.71 1.27
C GLU A 215 12.70 -11.45 1.83
N VAL A 216 11.74 -11.17 0.95
CA VAL A 216 10.36 -10.94 1.37
C VAL A 216 9.76 -12.20 2.00
N HIS A 217 9.95 -13.37 1.38
CA HIS A 217 9.46 -14.65 1.92
C HIS A 217 10.01 -14.92 3.32
N GLU A 218 11.33 -14.81 3.51
CA GLU A 218 11.96 -14.97 4.82
C GLU A 218 11.41 -13.99 5.86
N ARG A 219 11.24 -12.72 5.47
CA ARG A 219 10.74 -11.67 6.35
C ARG A 219 9.31 -11.97 6.79
N VAL A 220 8.44 -12.37 5.86
CA VAL A 220 7.06 -12.74 6.13
C VAL A 220 7.00 -13.94 7.08
N ALA A 221 7.77 -15.00 6.83
CA ALA A 221 7.86 -16.17 7.69
C ALA A 221 8.29 -15.80 9.12
N LYS A 222 9.33 -14.99 9.28
CA LYS A 222 9.81 -14.50 10.60
C LYS A 222 8.72 -13.75 11.37
N VAL A 223 7.97 -12.87 10.70
CA VAL A 223 6.87 -12.11 11.31
C VAL A 223 5.72 -13.03 11.75
N LEU A 224 5.34 -13.99 10.89
CA LEU A 224 4.28 -14.95 11.21
C LEU A 224 4.65 -15.84 12.40
N ASN A 225 5.92 -16.26 12.50
CA ASN A 225 6.44 -17.04 13.62
C ASN A 225 6.50 -16.20 14.92
N ALA A 226 7.07 -14.99 14.87
CA ALA A 226 7.14 -14.10 16.02
C ALA A 226 5.74 -13.80 16.61
N SER A 227 4.73 -13.66 15.74
CA SER A 227 3.35 -13.44 16.18
C SER A 227 2.68 -14.66 16.84
N MET A 228 3.16 -15.88 16.60
CA MET A 228 2.69 -17.06 17.35
C MET A 228 3.18 -16.97 18.80
N ASN A 229 4.46 -16.63 18.98
CA ASN A 229 5.10 -16.62 20.30
C ASN A 229 4.57 -15.52 21.22
N THR A 230 4.12 -14.37 20.67
CA THR A 230 3.53 -13.29 21.48
C THR A 230 2.08 -13.53 21.88
N THR A 231 1.43 -14.58 21.37
CA THR A 231 0.02 -14.90 21.66
C THR A 231 -0.11 -16.11 22.61
N GLN A 232 1.00 -16.73 23.02
CA GLN A 232 1.00 -17.74 24.08
C GLN A 232 1.30 -17.04 25.42
N PRO A 233 0.43 -17.17 26.44
CA PRO A 233 0.70 -16.66 27.78
C PRO A 233 1.86 -17.39 28.46
#